data_AF-A0A965FBF8-F1
#
_entry.id   AF-A0A965FBF8-F1
#
_cell.length_a   1.000
_cell.length_b   1.000
_cell.length_c   1.000
_cell.angle_alpha   90.00
_cell.angle_beta   90.00
_cell.angle_gamma   90.00
#
_symmetry.space_group_name_H-M   'P 1'
#
loop_
_entity.id
_entity.type
_entity.pdbx_description
1 polymer ?
#
loop_
_entity_poly.entity_id
_entity_poly.type
_entity_poly.pdbx_seq_one_letter_code
_entity_poly.pdbx_strand_id
1 'polypeptide(L)'
;MISIAGFIFLLVCVFGGYVAAGGKLEIILQALPFEFAIIGGAALGSLLMANSIAEVKHIFGGFGKILKGGKYKRQDYMELLSLLFWLVRLAQTKGPMAIEPHIERPEESAAFQKFPKILKDHHTVAIICDYLRMVGMNADDPHQIEDVMARELKKMKEEELHSAHALQSVADALPALGIVAAVMGVIKTMASIDQP
;
A
#
# COMPACT_ATOMS: atom_id res chain seq x y z
N MET A 1 -1.60 -13.54 -3.53
CA MET A 1 -2.26 -14.83 -3.89
C MET A 1 -3.17 -15.33 -2.79
N ILE A 2 -2.72 -15.40 -1.52
CA ILE A 2 -3.58 -15.74 -0.38
C ILE A 2 -4.80 -14.78 -0.28
N SER A 3 -4.61 -13.48 -0.51
CA SER A 3 -5.71 -12.49 -0.41
C SER A 3 -6.86 -12.74 -1.40
N ILE A 4 -6.55 -13.13 -2.65
CA ILE A 4 -7.58 -13.42 -3.67
C ILE A 4 -8.30 -14.72 -3.32
N ALA A 5 -7.55 -15.76 -2.94
CA ALA A 5 -8.14 -17.02 -2.50
C ALA A 5 -9.02 -16.83 -1.25
N GLY A 6 -8.57 -16.05 -0.28
CA GLY A 6 -9.33 -15.70 0.92
C GLY A 6 -10.59 -14.90 0.60
N PHE A 7 -10.53 -13.95 -0.35
CA PHE A 7 -11.70 -13.22 -0.80
C PHE A 7 -12.74 -14.14 -1.46
N ILE A 8 -12.32 -15.03 -2.35
CA ILE A 8 -13.21 -16.02 -2.98
C ILE A 8 -13.83 -16.93 -1.91
N PHE A 9 -13.00 -17.44 -0.99
CA PHE A 9 -13.47 -18.29 0.11
C PHE A 9 -14.53 -17.60 0.97
N LEU A 10 -14.31 -16.32 1.32
CA LEU A 10 -15.28 -15.50 2.04
C LEU A 10 -16.61 -15.41 1.29
N LEU A 11 -16.59 -15.08 0.00
CA LEU A 11 -17.80 -14.98 -0.82
C LEU A 11 -18.56 -16.31 -0.88
N VAL A 12 -17.84 -17.43 -1.04
CA VAL A 12 -18.44 -18.77 -1.05
C VAL A 12 -19.09 -19.10 0.29
N CYS A 13 -18.44 -18.79 1.42
CA CYS A 13 -19.04 -19.04 2.73
C CYS A 13 -20.30 -18.19 2.96
N VAL A 14 -20.27 -16.90 2.63
CA VAL A 14 -21.40 -15.98 2.86
C VAL A 14 -22.57 -16.29 1.93
N PHE A 15 -22.35 -16.30 0.61
CA PHE A 15 -23.42 -16.50 -0.36
C PHE A 15 -23.80 -17.97 -0.52
N GLY A 16 -22.82 -18.88 -0.46
CA GLY A 16 -23.09 -20.32 -0.49
C GLY A 16 -23.86 -20.78 0.74
N GLY A 17 -23.53 -20.25 1.93
CA GLY A 17 -24.31 -20.50 3.15
C GLY A 17 -25.75 -19.97 3.04
N TYR A 18 -25.94 -18.76 2.49
CA TYR A 18 -27.26 -18.18 2.27
C TYR A 18 -28.12 -19.03 1.32
N VAL A 19 -27.57 -19.47 0.19
CA VAL A 19 -28.27 -20.33 -0.77
C VAL A 19 -28.55 -21.71 -0.17
N ALA A 20 -27.60 -22.30 0.58
CA ALA A 20 -27.79 -23.58 1.26
C ALA A 20 -28.88 -23.53 2.33
N ALA A 21 -29.09 -22.38 2.97
CA ALA A 21 -30.20 -22.12 3.90
C ALA A 21 -31.55 -21.89 3.19
N GLY A 22 -31.62 -22.01 1.86
CA GLY A 22 -32.84 -21.80 1.06
C GLY A 22 -33.06 -20.35 0.62
N GLY A 23 -32.07 -19.47 0.77
CA GLY A 23 -32.13 -18.08 0.36
C GLY A 23 -32.16 -17.90 -1.17
N LYS A 24 -32.94 -16.92 -1.65
CA LYS A 24 -33.03 -16.57 -3.08
C LYS A 24 -32.09 -15.42 -3.40
N LEU A 25 -31.03 -15.72 -4.15
CA LEU A 25 -29.99 -14.73 -4.50
C LEU A 25 -30.54 -13.56 -5.36
N GLU A 26 -31.62 -13.78 -6.10
CA GLU A 26 -32.28 -12.77 -6.94
C GLU A 26 -32.70 -11.52 -6.15
N ILE A 27 -33.19 -11.71 -4.91
CA ILE A 27 -33.61 -10.60 -4.04
C ILE A 27 -32.41 -9.73 -3.67
N ILE A 28 -31.28 -10.38 -3.35
CA ILE A 28 -30.03 -9.67 -3.04
C ILE A 28 -29.54 -8.91 -4.26
N LEU A 29 -29.54 -9.54 -5.44
CA LEU A 29 -29.08 -8.91 -6.68
C LEU A 29 -29.94 -7.69 -7.08
N GLN A 30 -31.25 -7.74 -6.82
CA GLN A 30 -32.16 -6.62 -7.09
C GLN A 30 -31.94 -5.45 -6.11
N ALA A 31 -31.63 -5.74 -4.84
CA ALA A 31 -31.33 -4.73 -3.82
C ALA A 31 -29.88 -4.19 -3.92
N LEU A 32 -28.96 -4.99 -4.45
CA LEU A 32 -27.52 -4.71 -4.55
C LEU A 32 -27.17 -3.30 -5.07
N PRO A 33 -27.72 -2.79 -6.18
CA PRO A 33 -27.34 -1.47 -6.69
C PRO A 33 -27.71 -0.34 -5.72
N PHE A 34 -28.83 -0.45 -5.02
CA PHE A 34 -29.30 0.57 -4.07
C PHE A 34 -28.54 0.50 -2.75
N GLU A 35 -28.34 -0.70 -2.23
CA GLU A 35 -27.53 -0.92 -1.02
C GLU A 35 -26.07 -0.49 -1.22
N PHE A 36 -25.50 -0.78 -2.39
CA PHE A 36 -24.15 -0.33 -2.72
C PHE A 36 -24.06 1.19 -2.87
N ALA A 37 -25.10 1.85 -3.40
CA ALA A 37 -25.16 3.31 -3.45
C ALA A 37 -25.29 3.93 -2.05
N ILE A 38 -26.09 3.35 -1.16
CA ILE A 38 -26.27 3.83 0.21
C ILE A 38 -25.00 3.62 1.03
N ILE A 39 -24.55 2.37 1.15
CA ILE A 39 -23.42 2.00 2.01
C ILE A 39 -22.10 2.45 1.36
N GLY A 40 -21.90 2.13 0.09
CA GLY A 40 -20.69 2.49 -0.65
C GLY A 40 -20.59 3.99 -0.93
N GLY A 41 -21.70 4.65 -1.24
CA GLY A 41 -21.74 6.11 -1.40
C GLY A 41 -21.46 6.84 -0.08
N ALA A 42 -22.04 6.38 1.04
CA ALA A 42 -21.73 6.94 2.36
C ALA A 42 -20.28 6.67 2.78
N ALA A 43 -19.73 5.49 2.47
CA ALA A 43 -18.32 5.16 2.74
C ALA A 43 -17.35 6.01 1.91
N LEU A 44 -17.65 6.26 0.63
CA LEU A 44 -16.87 7.17 -0.20
C LEU A 44 -17.01 8.63 0.26
N GLY A 45 -18.21 9.03 0.66
CA GLY A 45 -18.48 10.35 1.23
C GLY A 45 -17.69 10.59 2.51
N SER A 46 -17.68 9.63 3.44
CA SER A 46 -16.89 9.73 4.67
C SER A 46 -15.39 9.75 4.40
N LEU A 47 -14.91 8.96 3.44
CA LEU A 47 -13.52 8.98 3.01
C LEU A 47 -13.11 10.36 2.48
N LEU A 48 -13.94 10.97 1.63
CA LEU A 48 -13.71 12.31 1.06
C LEU A 48 -13.78 13.43 2.10
N MET A 49 -14.62 13.28 3.14
CA MET A 49 -14.69 14.24 4.24
C MET A 49 -13.49 14.15 5.19
N ALA A 50 -12.93 12.96 5.36
CA ALA A 50 -11.85 12.70 6.31
C ALA A 50 -10.42 12.87 5.74
N ASN A 51 -10.25 12.85 4.41
CA ASN A 51 -8.94 12.80 3.75
C ASN A 51 -8.81 13.83 2.63
N SER A 52 -7.58 14.16 2.23
CA SER A 52 -7.35 15.03 1.08
C SER A 52 -7.60 14.31 -0.26
N ILE A 53 -7.91 15.06 -1.32
CA ILE A 53 -8.14 14.49 -2.66
C ILE A 53 -6.89 13.73 -3.17
N ALA A 54 -5.69 14.16 -2.77
CA ALA A 54 -4.45 13.48 -3.11
C ALA A 54 -4.39 12.08 -2.46
N GLU A 55 -4.69 11.98 -1.16
CA GLU A 55 -4.72 10.71 -0.43
C GLU A 55 -5.73 9.74 -1.01
N VAL A 56 -6.92 10.22 -1.37
CA VAL A 56 -7.95 9.38 -1.99
C VAL A 56 -7.46 8.76 -3.31
N LYS A 57 -6.73 9.53 -4.13
CA LYS A 57 -6.09 8.99 -5.35
C LYS A 57 -5.02 7.95 -5.02
N HIS A 58 -4.23 8.16 -3.97
CA HIS A 58 -3.23 7.18 -3.53
C HIS A 58 -3.87 5.86 -3.07
N ILE A 59 -5.02 5.90 -2.39
CA ILE A 59 -5.80 4.71 -2.01
C ILE A 59 -6.19 3.90 -3.26
N PHE A 60 -6.77 4.56 -4.27
CA PHE A 60 -7.14 3.89 -5.53
C PHE A 60 -5.93 3.29 -6.26
N GLY A 61 -4.79 3.99 -6.30
CA GLY A 61 -3.54 3.45 -6.83
C GLY A 61 -2.99 2.26 -6.03
N GLY A 62 -3.26 2.21 -4.74
CA GLY A 62 -2.88 1.13 -3.83
C GLY A 62 -3.55 -0.21 -4.15
N PHE A 63 -4.79 -0.22 -4.64
CA PHE A 63 -5.47 -1.46 -5.04
C PHE A 63 -4.70 -2.24 -6.11
N GLY A 64 -4.05 -1.54 -7.04
CA GLY A 64 -3.18 -2.16 -8.04
C GLY A 64 -1.96 -2.85 -7.43
N LYS A 65 -1.44 -2.36 -6.30
CA LYS A 65 -0.33 -2.99 -5.57
C LYS A 65 -0.77 -4.28 -4.88
N ILE A 66 -1.98 -4.31 -4.31
CA ILE A 66 -2.55 -5.50 -3.64
C ILE A 66 -2.68 -6.67 -4.64
N LEU A 67 -3.16 -6.38 -5.85
CA LEU A 67 -3.31 -7.40 -6.90
C LEU A 67 -1.96 -7.89 -7.45
N LYS A 68 -0.97 -6.99 -7.60
CA LYS A 68 0.39 -7.35 -8.06
C LYS A 68 1.17 -8.19 -7.03
N GLY A 69 0.82 -8.10 -5.75
CA GLY A 69 1.44 -8.89 -4.68
C GLY A 69 2.77 -8.31 -4.20
N GLY A 70 3.56 -9.14 -3.51
CA GLY A 70 4.83 -8.73 -2.90
C GLY A 70 5.81 -8.19 -3.96
N LYS A 71 6.24 -6.93 -3.79
CA LYS A 71 7.14 -6.23 -4.71
C LYS A 71 8.53 -6.86 -4.78
N TYR A 72 9.05 -7.36 -3.65
CA TYR A 72 10.42 -7.85 -3.51
C TYR A 72 10.47 -9.36 -3.37
N LYS A 73 11.42 -9.97 -4.09
CA LYS A 73 11.76 -11.40 -4.03
C LYS A 73 13.17 -11.57 -3.48
N ARG A 74 13.52 -12.80 -3.10
CA ARG A 74 14.87 -13.15 -2.61
C ARG A 74 16.00 -12.63 -3.50
N GLN A 75 15.82 -12.71 -4.83
CA GLN A 75 16.81 -12.24 -5.79
C GLN A 75 17.04 -10.73 -5.70
N ASP A 76 16.00 -9.94 -5.47
CA ASP A 76 16.12 -8.48 -5.39
C ASP A 76 16.95 -8.06 -4.15
N TYR A 77 16.82 -8.79 -3.03
CA TYR A 77 17.69 -8.61 -1.87
C TYR A 77 19.15 -8.98 -2.15
N MET A 78 19.40 -10.04 -2.92
CA MET A 78 20.76 -10.41 -3.31
C MET A 78 21.38 -9.36 -4.24
N GLU A 79 20.60 -8.83 -5.19
CA GLU A 79 21.03 -7.74 -6.08
C GLU A 79 21.37 -6.48 -5.28
N LEU A 80 20.54 -6.11 -4.30
CA LEU A 80 20.80 -4.97 -3.41
C LEU A 80 22.08 -5.15 -2.59
N LEU A 81 22.25 -6.29 -1.93
CA LEU A 81 23.46 -6.60 -1.16
C LEU A 81 24.72 -6.63 -2.04
N SER A 82 24.59 -7.11 -3.27
CA SER A 82 25.71 -7.14 -4.23
C SER A 82 26.13 -5.73 -4.64
N LEU A 83 25.18 -4.83 -4.87
CA LEU A 83 25.45 -3.42 -5.17
C LEU A 83 26.13 -2.72 -3.98
N LEU A 84 25.60 -2.87 -2.78
CA LEU A 84 26.18 -2.29 -1.56
C LEU A 84 27.60 -2.80 -1.31
N PHE A 85 27.82 -4.12 -1.45
CA PHE A 85 29.15 -4.70 -1.33
C PHE A 85 30.12 -4.15 -2.37
N TRP A 86 29.67 -3.97 -3.62
CA TRP A 86 30.50 -3.40 -4.67
C TRP A 86 30.93 -1.96 -4.34
N LEU A 87 30.00 -1.12 -3.85
CA LEU A 87 30.28 0.27 -3.45
C LEU A 87 31.25 0.34 -2.28
N VAL A 88 31.04 -0.48 -1.24
CA VAL A 88 31.93 -0.54 -0.07
C VAL A 88 33.32 -1.04 -0.47
N ARG A 89 33.41 -2.06 -1.33
CA ARG A 89 34.70 -2.57 -1.82
C ARG A 89 35.44 -1.53 -2.65
N LEU A 90 34.74 -0.74 -3.46
CA LEU A 90 35.33 0.37 -4.20
C LEU A 90 35.90 1.42 -3.24
N ALA A 91 35.14 1.80 -2.20
CA ALA A 91 35.57 2.71 -1.14
C ALA A 91 36.87 2.25 -0.48
N GLN A 92 36.94 0.96 -0.12
CA GLN A 92 38.09 0.39 0.59
C GLN A 92 39.34 0.29 -0.30
N THR A 93 39.17 0.03 -1.60
CA THR A 93 40.30 -0.22 -2.51
C THR A 93 40.85 1.03 -3.18
N LYS A 94 40.00 2.01 -3.48
CA LYS A 94 40.37 3.24 -4.20
C LYS A 94 40.15 4.52 -3.39
N GLY A 95 39.67 4.40 -2.16
CA GLY A 95 39.33 5.52 -1.28
C GLY A 95 37.89 6.02 -1.49
N PRO A 96 37.38 6.83 -0.55
CA PRO A 96 36.01 7.34 -0.57
C PRO A 96 35.68 8.21 -1.78
N MET A 97 36.66 8.97 -2.31
CA MET A 97 36.50 9.81 -3.51
C MET A 97 36.12 9.00 -4.76
N ALA A 98 36.48 7.72 -4.82
CA ALA A 98 36.17 6.87 -5.96
C ALA A 98 34.67 6.55 -6.08
N ILE A 99 33.89 6.75 -5.02
CA ILE A 99 32.44 6.50 -4.99
C ILE A 99 31.65 7.70 -5.54
N GLU A 100 32.19 8.90 -5.43
CA GLU A 100 31.55 10.18 -5.80
C GLU A 100 30.85 10.17 -7.17
N PRO A 101 31.48 9.73 -8.29
CA PRO A 101 30.79 9.68 -9.58
C PRO A 101 29.62 8.69 -9.61
N HIS A 102 29.62 7.68 -8.74
CA HIS A 102 28.55 6.69 -8.64
C HIS A 102 27.36 7.17 -7.81
N ILE A 103 27.57 8.06 -6.83
CA ILE A 103 26.52 8.59 -5.95
C ILE A 103 25.91 9.90 -6.45
N GLU A 104 26.69 10.74 -7.15
CA GLU A 104 26.17 11.98 -7.75
C GLU A 104 25.38 11.71 -9.03
N ARG A 105 25.79 10.72 -9.82
CA ARG A 105 25.15 10.36 -11.09
C ARG A 105 24.86 8.84 -11.13
N PRO A 106 23.90 8.35 -10.33
CA PRO A 106 23.58 6.92 -10.27
C PRO A 106 23.11 6.36 -11.62
N GLU A 107 22.52 7.18 -12.50
CA GLU A 107 22.05 6.75 -13.83
C GLU A 107 23.21 6.42 -14.79
N GLU A 108 24.35 7.09 -14.62
CA GLU A 108 25.55 6.90 -15.44
C GLU A 108 26.53 5.91 -14.82
N SER A 109 26.26 5.50 -13.58
CA SER A 109 27.09 4.57 -12.84
C SER A 109 27.04 3.17 -13.43
N ALA A 110 28.19 2.66 -13.85
CA ALA A 110 28.36 1.28 -14.30
C ALA A 110 27.94 0.23 -13.25
N ALA A 111 27.89 0.61 -11.96
CA ALA A 111 27.41 -0.26 -10.88
C ALA A 111 25.89 -0.35 -10.84
N PHE A 112 25.21 0.80 -10.85
CA PHE A 112 23.74 0.85 -10.84
C PHE A 112 23.14 0.34 -12.16
N GLN A 113 23.82 0.55 -13.30
CA GLN A 113 23.38 0.01 -14.60
C GLN A 113 23.33 -1.51 -14.64
N LYS A 114 24.14 -2.21 -13.83
CA LYS A 114 24.05 -3.68 -13.69
C LYS A 114 22.80 -4.14 -12.94
N PHE A 115 22.17 -3.23 -12.18
CA PHE A 115 20.98 -3.51 -11.37
C PHE A 115 19.83 -2.57 -11.75
N PRO A 116 19.24 -2.72 -12.96
CA PRO A 116 18.24 -1.78 -13.48
C PRO A 116 16.95 -1.74 -12.65
N LYS A 117 16.65 -2.80 -11.88
CA LYS A 117 15.52 -2.80 -10.95
C LYS A 117 15.72 -1.82 -9.78
N ILE A 118 16.94 -1.78 -9.24
CA ILE A 118 17.30 -0.85 -8.16
C ILE A 118 17.33 0.57 -8.71
N LEU A 119 17.92 0.77 -9.91
CA LEU A 119 18.00 2.09 -10.54
C LEU A 119 16.62 2.72 -10.79
N LYS A 120 15.60 1.91 -11.10
CA LYS A 120 14.20 2.37 -11.26
C LYS A 120 13.53 2.76 -9.95
N ASP A 121 14.07 2.34 -8.80
CA ASP A 121 13.54 2.65 -7.48
C ASP A 121 14.22 3.89 -6.92
N HIS A 122 13.62 5.06 -7.21
CA HIS A 122 14.18 6.35 -6.80
C HIS A 122 14.37 6.48 -5.28
N HIS A 123 13.50 5.86 -4.46
CA HIS A 123 13.66 5.89 -2.99
C HIS A 123 14.88 5.08 -2.55
N THR A 124 15.06 3.88 -3.10
CA THR A 124 16.21 3.03 -2.76
C THR A 124 17.52 3.68 -3.19
N VAL A 125 17.57 4.25 -4.40
CA VAL A 125 18.74 4.96 -4.91
C VAL A 125 19.04 6.19 -4.06
N ALA A 126 18.04 7.02 -3.75
CA ALA A 126 18.22 8.21 -2.92
C ALA A 126 18.83 7.87 -1.56
N ILE A 127 18.26 6.88 -0.84
CA ILE A 127 18.81 6.44 0.45
C ILE A 127 20.28 6.00 0.29
N ILE A 128 20.58 5.12 -0.67
CA ILE A 128 21.96 4.64 -0.83
C ILE A 128 22.92 5.80 -1.13
N CYS A 129 22.56 6.69 -2.05
CA CYS A 129 23.41 7.79 -2.49
C CYS A 129 23.57 8.86 -1.39
N ASP A 130 22.49 9.25 -0.71
CA ASP A 130 22.50 10.33 0.28
C ASP A 130 23.29 9.94 1.53
N TYR A 131 23.13 8.72 2.03
CA TYR A 131 23.90 8.25 3.19
C TYR A 131 25.37 8.00 2.84
N LEU A 132 25.68 7.50 1.63
CA LEU A 132 27.07 7.40 1.18
C LEU A 132 27.71 8.78 0.96
N ARG A 133 26.92 9.78 0.53
CA ARG A 133 27.37 11.17 0.43
C ARG A 133 27.70 11.75 1.81
N MET A 134 26.83 11.53 2.81
CA MET A 134 27.11 11.96 4.19
C MET A 134 28.41 11.34 4.73
N VAL A 135 28.61 10.04 4.52
CA VAL A 135 29.87 9.37 4.91
C VAL A 135 31.08 9.95 4.16
N GLY A 136 30.94 10.28 2.88
CA GLY A 136 31.99 10.93 2.08
C GLY A 136 32.33 12.35 2.55
N MET A 137 31.40 13.06 3.18
CA MET A 137 31.59 14.41 3.73
C MET A 137 32.20 14.43 5.15
N ASN A 138 32.78 13.31 5.62
CA ASN A 138 33.26 13.13 7.00
C ASN A 138 32.16 13.33 8.04
N ALA A 139 30.99 12.71 7.86
CA ALA A 139 30.08 12.52 8.97
C ALA A 139 30.72 11.54 9.97
N ASP A 140 31.26 12.07 11.06
CA ASP A 140 32.21 11.37 11.94
C ASP A 140 31.56 10.42 12.96
N ASP A 141 30.25 10.54 13.21
CA ASP A 141 29.53 9.74 14.20
C ASP A 141 28.60 8.71 13.52
N PRO A 142 29.00 7.43 13.45
CA PRO A 142 28.18 6.37 12.85
C PRO A 142 26.80 6.22 13.50
N HIS A 143 26.69 6.48 14.81
CA HIS A 143 25.41 6.35 15.52
C HIS A 143 24.42 7.43 15.08
N GLN A 144 24.89 8.64 14.82
CA GLN A 144 24.03 9.71 14.32
C GLN A 144 23.51 9.41 12.91
N ILE A 145 24.36 8.87 12.03
CA ILE A 145 23.97 8.50 10.67
C ILE A 145 22.92 7.37 10.72
N GLU A 146 23.14 6.36 11.55
CA GLU A 146 22.19 5.28 11.78
C GLU A 146 20.84 5.80 12.30
N ASP A 147 20.86 6.70 13.30
CA ASP A 147 19.65 7.28 13.87
C ASP A 147 18.84 8.08 12.83
N VAL A 148 19.52 8.87 11.99
CA VAL A 148 18.87 9.64 10.92
C VAL A 148 18.27 8.68 9.88
N MET A 149 19.04 7.67 9.46
CA MET A 149 18.58 6.62 8.53
C MET A 149 17.36 5.87 9.05
N ALA A 150 17.39 5.46 10.32
CA ALA A 150 16.28 4.75 10.95
C ALA A 150 15.02 5.62 11.05
N ARG A 151 15.17 6.91 11.38
CA ARG A 151 14.05 7.86 11.44
C ARG A 151 13.44 8.09 10.05
N GLU A 152 14.26 8.24 9.01
CA GLU A 152 13.77 8.40 7.65
C GLU A 152 13.02 7.16 7.17
N LEU A 153 13.58 5.96 7.37
CA LEU A 153 12.91 4.69 7.04
C LEU A 153 11.58 4.53 7.78
N LYS A 154 11.53 4.91 9.05
CA LYS A 154 10.30 4.87 9.85
C LYS A 154 9.24 5.81 9.29
N LYS A 155 9.63 7.06 8.97
CA LYS A 155 8.73 8.06 8.39
C LYS A 155 8.20 7.60 7.03
N MET A 156 9.08 7.10 6.16
CA MET A 156 8.69 6.58 4.84
C MET A 156 7.68 5.43 4.97
N LYS A 157 7.91 4.50 5.90
CA LYS A 157 6.96 3.42 6.20
C LYS A 157 5.60 3.96 6.67
N GLU A 158 5.60 4.96 7.54
CA GLU A 158 4.36 5.57 8.06
C GLU A 158 3.57 6.27 6.94
N GLU A 159 4.26 7.02 6.08
CA GLU A 159 3.67 7.67 4.91
C GLU A 159 3.12 6.66 3.89
N GLU A 160 3.84 5.56 3.63
CA GLU A 160 3.36 4.49 2.75
C GLU A 160 2.12 3.77 3.33
N LEU A 161 1.99 3.69 4.65
CA LEU A 161 0.85 3.06 5.34
C LEU A 161 -0.35 3.98 5.52
N HIS A 162 -0.21 5.30 5.30
CA HIS A 162 -1.30 6.26 5.47
C HIS A 162 -2.57 5.86 4.70
N SER A 163 -2.41 5.41 3.45
CA SER A 163 -3.54 4.95 2.62
C SER A 163 -4.25 3.72 3.21
N ALA A 164 -3.50 2.83 3.85
CA ALA A 164 -4.08 1.65 4.51
C ALA A 164 -4.82 2.04 5.78
N HIS A 165 -4.29 2.99 6.57
CA HIS A 165 -4.96 3.52 7.75
C HIS A 165 -6.27 4.23 7.41
N ALA A 166 -6.28 5.06 6.37
CA ALA A 166 -7.49 5.73 5.90
C ALA A 166 -8.58 4.72 5.47
N LEU A 167 -8.18 3.67 4.73
CA LEU A 167 -9.11 2.61 4.32
C LEU A 167 -9.62 1.80 5.52
N GLN A 168 -8.76 1.54 6.52
CA GLN A 168 -9.15 0.84 7.74
C GLN A 168 -10.22 1.62 8.50
N SER A 169 -10.09 2.94 8.65
CA SER A 169 -11.11 3.76 9.31
C SER A 169 -12.46 3.70 8.61
N VAL A 170 -12.50 3.64 7.27
CA VAL A 170 -13.74 3.42 6.53
C VAL A 170 -14.28 2.00 6.76
N ALA A 171 -13.41 1.00 6.74
CA ALA A 171 -13.80 -0.39 6.98
C ALA A 171 -14.43 -0.58 8.36
N ASP A 172 -13.90 0.09 9.39
CA ASP A 172 -14.44 0.06 10.76
C ASP A 172 -15.81 0.75 10.85
N ALA A 173 -16.11 1.70 9.96
CA ALA A 173 -17.40 2.39 9.89
C ALA A 173 -18.47 1.63 9.06
N LEU A 174 -18.06 0.72 8.16
CA LEU A 174 -18.99 -0.03 7.29
C LEU A 174 -20.09 -0.80 8.04
N PRO A 175 -19.84 -1.46 9.19
CA PRO A 175 -20.90 -2.12 9.96
C PRO A 175 -21.99 -1.16 10.43
N ALA A 176 -21.61 0.04 10.89
CA ALA A 176 -22.57 1.05 11.31
C ALA A 176 -23.42 1.57 10.13
N LEU A 177 -22.79 1.81 8.97
CA LEU A 177 -23.49 2.19 7.75
C LEU A 177 -24.46 1.08 7.27
N GLY A 178 -24.09 -0.18 7.42
CA GLY A 178 -24.95 -1.33 7.12
C GLY A 178 -26.19 -1.41 8.02
N ILE A 179 -26.07 -1.07 9.30
CA ILE A 179 -27.22 -0.99 10.22
C ILE A 179 -28.19 0.10 9.76
N VAL A 180 -27.68 1.28 9.38
CA VAL A 180 -28.52 2.37 8.87
C VAL A 180 -29.26 1.96 7.60
N ALA A 181 -28.57 1.29 6.67
CA ALA A 181 -29.19 0.79 5.44
C ALA A 181 -30.28 -0.25 5.72
N ALA A 182 -30.02 -1.20 6.63
CA ALA A 182 -31.02 -2.19 7.06
C ALA A 182 -32.27 -1.52 7.67
N VAL A 183 -32.09 -0.50 8.51
CA VAL A 183 -33.22 0.26 9.10
C VAL A 183 -34.03 0.97 8.01
N MET A 184 -33.38 1.58 7.03
CA MET A 184 -34.08 2.19 5.89
C MET A 184 -34.88 1.16 5.07
N GLY A 185 -34.34 -0.04 4.87
CA GLY A 185 -35.06 -1.15 4.24
C GLY A 185 -36.32 -1.56 5.02
N VAL A 186 -36.22 -1.65 6.35
CA VAL A 186 -37.38 -1.92 7.22
C VAL A 186 -38.43 -0.83 7.09
N ILE A 187 -38.03 0.45 7.14
CA ILE A 187 -38.94 1.59 7.00
C ILE A 187 -39.68 1.53 5.65
N LYS A 188 -38.96 1.26 4.55
CA LYS A 188 -39.56 1.14 3.22
C LYS A 188 -40.60 0.01 3.16
N THR A 189 -40.30 -1.12 3.80
CA THR A 189 -41.19 -2.29 3.85
C THR A 189 -42.45 -1.97 4.66
N MET A 190 -42.28 -1.33 5.82
CA MET A 190 -43.39 -0.92 6.69
C MET A 190 -44.26 0.15 6.05
N ALA A 191 -43.69 1.04 5.24
CA ALA A 191 -44.45 2.06 4.50
C ALA A 191 -45.35 1.47 3.39
N SER A 192 -45.08 0.24 2.95
CA SER A 192 -45.83 -0.45 1.89
C SER A 192 -46.59 -1.66 2.42
N ILE A 193 -46.79 -1.76 3.74
CA ILE A 193 -47.35 -2.95 4.40
C ILE A 193 -48.77 -3.28 3.93
N ASP A 194 -49.53 -2.27 3.50
CA ASP A 194 -50.91 -2.39 3.01
C ASP A 194 -50.99 -2.56 1.48
N GLN A 195 -49.87 -2.54 0.76
CA GLN A 195 -49.79 -2.75 -0.69
C GLN A 195 -49.35 -4.21 -0.97
N PRO A 196 -49.92 -4.88 -2.00
CA PRO A 196 -49.58 -6.26 -2.32
C PRO A 196 -48.13 -6.45 -2.76
#